data_AF-A0A8C1MLG7-F1
#
_entry.id   AF-A0A8C1MLG7-F1
#
_cell.length_a   1.000
_cell.length_b   1.000
_cell.length_c   1.000
_cell.angle_alpha   90.00
_cell.angle_beta   90.00
_cell.angle_gamma   90.00
#
_symmetry.space_group_name_H-M   'P 1'
#
loop_
_entity.id
_entity.type
_entity.pdbx_description
1 polymer ?
#
loop_
_entity_poly.entity_id
_entity_poly.type
_entity_poly.pdbx_seq_one_letter_code
_entity_poly.pdbx_strand_id
1 'polypeptide(L)'
;LQVNISELTAGSTWHAAGLTTYYHPGINLKKIHYYSIKLFEQLEAETGQAVGFHQPGSIRLASTPVRVDELKYQMTRTHWHPTPQFLIGPEKIQQLFPLLNMDKVLAGLYNPGDGHIDPYSLTMALAAGARMYGAQIYYPAPVTGITPTADGRWDVQTPHGTIRANRIVNATGVCRVIDRYGIIHSGGVGRFLSDWIMSGEPPYDLIECDPNRYAHWTSVPYLCAKARESYGFNNVVGYPKEERFAGRPTDRVSGVYELLKDRCSMGFHAGWEQPHYFHKPGDDTGYKWIEREVCDGGYHVSVSNVTDEIGVLGIAGPKSRMVLQKLTDEDMSDTAFRFLHCRSMQLAGVPLRAIRISYTGELGWELYMDMQNMSTVYQALMEAGRDENIDNFGTYAMSSLRLEKGFRAWGAEVLLTHTHAHTHSHTLTLTLTLTWSHAHVCLLCSLEVVGNTTSGSYSYSTQQSLAFAYLPLHLTHVGQKVEVELLGQKHPATVTQEPLVLTEPTRTRLQKKKRSV
;
A
#
# COMPACT_ATOMS: atom_id res chain seq x y z
N LEU A 1 11.67 26.54 -14.53
CA LEU A 1 10.93 27.10 -15.68
C LEU A 1 9.57 26.40 -15.72
N GLN A 2 8.49 27.17 -15.67
CA GLN A 2 7.11 26.68 -15.79
C GLN A 2 6.47 27.27 -17.05
N VAL A 3 5.64 26.49 -17.71
CA VAL A 3 4.91 26.90 -18.93
C VAL A 3 3.44 26.54 -18.75
N ASN A 4 2.52 27.42 -19.16
CA ASN A 4 1.09 27.22 -18.98
C ASN A 4 0.28 27.71 -20.20
N ILE A 5 -0.85 27.06 -20.48
CA ILE A 5 -1.64 27.18 -21.70
C ILE A 5 -2.21 28.61 -21.87
N SER A 6 -2.87 29.12 -20.84
CA SER A 6 -3.53 30.44 -20.84
C SER A 6 -2.98 31.33 -19.72
N GLU A 7 -3.25 30.97 -18.47
CA GLU A 7 -2.91 31.72 -17.27
C GLU A 7 -2.87 30.80 -16.03
N LEU A 8 -2.27 31.26 -14.95
CA LEU A 8 -2.24 30.53 -13.67
C LEU A 8 -3.66 30.29 -13.14
N THR A 9 -3.86 29.18 -12.40
CA THR A 9 -5.14 28.71 -11.83
C THR A 9 -6.23 28.20 -12.79
N ALA A 10 -6.16 28.49 -14.10
CA ALA A 10 -7.23 28.25 -15.09
C ALA A 10 -7.70 26.79 -15.29
N GLY A 11 -7.06 25.80 -14.66
CA GLY A 11 -7.54 24.43 -14.58
C GLY A 11 -8.60 24.24 -13.48
N SER A 12 -8.49 23.15 -12.72
CA SER A 12 -9.39 22.88 -11.58
C SER A 12 -9.17 23.76 -10.35
N THR A 13 -8.08 24.53 -10.31
CA THR A 13 -7.65 25.27 -9.12
C THR A 13 -8.62 26.40 -8.77
N TRP A 14 -8.95 27.27 -9.73
CA TRP A 14 -9.70 28.51 -9.46
C TRP A 14 -11.10 28.30 -8.87
N HIS A 15 -11.74 27.15 -9.13
CA HIS A 15 -13.08 26.81 -8.64
C HIS A 15 -13.08 25.74 -7.53
N ALA A 16 -11.91 25.40 -6.98
CA ALA A 16 -11.84 24.46 -5.87
C ALA A 16 -12.43 25.10 -4.60
N ALA A 17 -13.15 24.33 -3.78
CA ALA A 17 -13.75 24.82 -2.54
C ALA A 17 -12.72 25.14 -1.42
N GLY A 18 -11.42 25.05 -1.69
CA GLY A 18 -10.35 25.49 -0.78
C GLY A 18 -10.08 24.61 0.43
N LEU A 19 -10.85 23.55 0.70
CA LEU A 19 -10.69 22.73 1.93
C LEU A 19 -9.28 22.14 2.08
N THR A 20 -8.66 22.42 3.22
CA THR A 20 -7.29 22.06 3.59
C THR A 20 -7.26 21.49 5.00
N THR A 21 -7.44 20.17 5.13
CA THR A 21 -7.45 19.46 6.42
C THR A 21 -6.19 18.62 6.67
N TYR A 22 -5.75 18.55 7.92
CA TYR A 22 -4.76 17.60 8.42
C TYR A 22 -5.21 16.13 8.30
N TYR A 23 -6.52 15.86 8.20
CA TYR A 23 -7.04 14.50 8.10
C TYR A 23 -6.70 13.84 6.76
N HIS A 24 -6.12 12.64 6.84
CA HIS A 24 -6.05 11.70 5.73
C HIS A 24 -6.22 10.24 6.25
N PRO A 25 -7.01 9.37 5.60
CA PRO A 25 -7.29 8.01 6.07
C PRO A 25 -6.14 7.00 5.85
N GLY A 26 -5.26 7.28 4.88
CA GLY A 26 -4.00 6.54 4.64
C GLY A 26 -2.91 6.85 5.67
N ILE A 27 -1.67 6.44 5.39
CA ILE A 27 -0.52 6.62 6.30
C ILE A 27 0.37 7.79 5.86
N ASN A 28 1.30 7.62 4.94
CA ASN A 28 2.33 8.63 4.66
C ASN A 28 1.77 9.91 4.04
N LEU A 29 0.63 9.85 3.35
CA LEU A 29 -0.13 11.04 2.92
C LEU A 29 -0.54 12.00 4.08
N LYS A 30 -0.58 11.55 5.35
CA LYS A 30 -0.71 12.46 6.51
C LYS A 30 0.46 13.46 6.58
N LYS A 31 1.67 13.08 6.16
CA LYS A 31 2.85 13.98 6.07
C LYS A 31 2.71 15.01 4.94
N ILE A 32 2.12 14.62 3.81
CA ILE A 32 1.82 15.53 2.69
C ILE A 32 0.85 16.63 3.15
N HIS A 33 -0.27 16.24 3.78
CA HIS A 33 -1.24 17.18 4.36
C HIS A 33 -0.58 18.08 5.42
N TYR A 34 0.21 17.49 6.32
CA TYR A 34 0.90 18.22 7.39
C TYR A 34 1.86 19.27 6.84
N TYR A 35 2.71 18.91 5.87
CA TYR A 35 3.65 19.84 5.24
C TYR A 35 2.93 20.95 4.48
N SER A 36 1.89 20.63 3.70
CA SER A 36 1.09 21.63 2.99
C SER A 36 0.57 22.70 3.94
N ILE A 37 -0.08 22.32 5.04
CA ILE A 37 -0.62 23.28 6.01
C ILE A 37 0.51 24.11 6.65
N LYS A 38 1.65 23.48 7.01
CA LYS A 38 2.79 24.22 7.58
C LYS A 38 3.52 25.13 6.59
N LEU A 39 3.43 24.87 5.29
CA LEU A 39 3.83 25.82 4.24
C LEU A 39 2.81 26.98 4.15
N PHE A 40 1.51 26.68 4.12
CA PHE A 40 0.46 27.68 3.96
C PHE A 40 0.40 28.69 5.12
N GLU A 41 0.75 28.26 6.34
CA GLU A 41 0.96 29.14 7.50
C GLU A 41 2.11 30.17 7.33
N GLN A 42 3.05 29.92 6.40
CA GLN A 42 4.29 30.70 6.25
C GLN A 42 4.32 31.57 4.99
N LEU A 43 3.58 31.19 3.94
CA LEU A 43 3.62 31.86 2.62
C LEU A 43 3.32 33.37 2.67
N GLU A 44 2.43 33.84 3.53
CA GLU A 44 2.12 35.28 3.62
C GLU A 44 3.31 36.08 4.17
N ALA A 45 4.02 35.55 5.17
CA ALA A 45 5.22 36.17 5.72
C ALA A 45 6.44 36.05 4.77
N GLU A 46 6.50 34.99 3.97
CA GLU A 46 7.55 34.75 2.97
C GLU A 46 7.40 35.64 1.71
N THR A 47 6.16 35.86 1.26
CA THR A 47 5.87 36.47 -0.06
C THR A 47 5.20 37.84 0.01
N GLY A 48 4.71 38.25 1.17
CA GLY A 48 3.90 39.47 1.34
C GLY A 48 2.50 39.38 0.72
N GLN A 49 2.05 38.20 0.30
CA GLN A 49 0.72 37.99 -0.30
C GLN A 49 -0.18 37.20 0.66
N ALA A 50 -1.30 37.79 1.05
CA ALA A 50 -2.29 37.11 1.88
C ALA A 50 -2.94 35.96 1.12
N VAL A 51 -2.86 34.74 1.68
CA VAL A 51 -3.35 33.51 1.03
C VAL A 51 -4.80 33.15 1.41
N GLY A 52 -5.43 33.93 2.29
CA GLY A 52 -6.81 33.70 2.73
C GLY A 52 -7.01 32.38 3.49
N PHE A 53 -6.00 31.95 4.26
CA PHE A 53 -6.06 30.68 5.00
C PHE A 53 -6.84 30.84 6.31
N HIS A 54 -8.03 30.24 6.37
CA HIS A 54 -8.88 30.20 7.54
C HIS A 54 -8.67 28.88 8.29
N GLN A 55 -8.35 28.96 9.59
CA GLN A 55 -7.92 27.82 10.41
C GLN A 55 -8.87 27.47 11.61
N PRO A 56 -10.21 27.37 11.44
CA PRO A 56 -11.13 27.02 12.54
C PRO A 56 -10.98 25.57 13.04
N GLY A 57 -10.37 24.70 12.24
CA GLY A 57 -10.30 23.26 12.42
C GLY A 57 -11.49 22.50 11.81
N SER A 58 -11.22 21.27 11.38
CA SER A 58 -12.16 20.38 10.68
C SER A 58 -12.75 19.34 11.63
N ILE A 59 -14.07 19.09 11.53
CA ILE A 59 -14.77 18.04 12.30
C ILE A 59 -15.39 17.03 11.33
N ARG A 60 -15.04 15.75 11.45
CA ARG A 60 -15.73 14.63 10.79
C ARG A 60 -16.71 13.99 11.76
N LEU A 61 -18.01 14.07 11.47
CA LEU A 61 -19.08 13.61 12.37
C LEU A 61 -19.31 12.09 12.26
N ALA A 62 -19.58 11.45 13.41
CA ALA A 62 -20.08 10.09 13.50
C ALA A 62 -21.54 10.08 13.99
N SER A 63 -22.45 9.54 13.18
CA SER A 63 -23.88 9.41 13.47
C SER A 63 -24.39 7.96 13.51
N THR A 64 -23.48 6.99 13.42
CA THR A 64 -23.76 5.56 13.63
C THR A 64 -22.63 4.94 14.46
N PRO A 65 -22.87 3.87 15.25
CA PRO A 65 -21.82 3.23 16.06
C PRO A 65 -20.63 2.77 15.20
N VAL A 66 -20.91 2.18 14.04
CA VAL A 66 -19.90 1.76 13.04
C VAL A 66 -19.00 2.93 12.62
N ARG A 67 -19.55 4.16 12.49
CA ARG A 67 -18.74 5.34 12.18
C ARG A 67 -17.87 5.76 13.37
N VAL A 68 -18.35 5.63 14.61
CA VAL A 68 -17.53 5.86 15.81
C VAL A 68 -16.34 4.89 15.85
N ASP A 69 -16.53 3.64 15.42
CA ASP A 69 -15.45 2.65 15.35
C ASP A 69 -14.44 2.94 14.22
N GLU A 70 -14.87 3.52 13.08
CA GLU A 70 -13.95 4.12 12.11
C GLU A 70 -13.14 5.28 12.74
N LEU A 71 -13.77 6.16 13.52
CA LEU A 71 -13.05 7.28 14.15
C LEU A 71 -11.99 6.77 15.13
N LYS A 72 -12.30 5.76 15.95
CA LYS A 72 -11.34 5.09 16.84
C LYS A 72 -10.19 4.47 16.04
N TYR A 73 -10.48 3.72 14.99
CA TYR A 73 -9.49 3.13 14.08
C TYR A 73 -8.55 4.19 13.48
N GLN A 74 -9.08 5.36 13.08
CA GLN A 74 -8.28 6.47 12.57
C GLN A 74 -7.49 7.24 13.64
N MET A 75 -7.93 7.25 14.91
CA MET A 75 -7.12 7.78 16.02
C MET A 75 -5.88 6.91 16.28
N THR A 76 -6.10 5.60 16.42
CA THR A 76 -5.06 4.57 16.55
C THR A 76 -4.00 4.63 15.44
N ARG A 77 -4.39 5.06 14.23
CA ARG A 77 -3.52 5.23 13.05
C ARG A 77 -2.83 6.60 12.97
N THR A 78 -3.27 7.59 13.74
CA THR A 78 -2.72 8.96 13.73
C THR A 78 -1.86 9.26 14.96
N HIS A 79 -2.05 8.61 16.11
CA HIS A 79 -1.34 8.93 17.36
C HIS A 79 0.21 8.85 17.31
N TRP A 80 0.79 8.14 16.33
CA TRP A 80 2.24 8.08 16.08
C TRP A 80 2.75 9.09 15.03
N HIS A 81 1.89 9.96 14.50
CA HIS A 81 2.21 11.04 13.57
C HIS A 81 2.20 12.40 14.30
N PRO A 82 2.90 13.44 13.79
CA PRO A 82 2.81 14.81 14.32
C PRO A 82 1.46 15.51 14.03
N THR A 83 0.54 14.83 13.35
CA THR A 83 -0.76 15.36 12.90
C THR A 83 -1.71 15.55 14.09
N PRO A 84 -2.13 16.78 14.45
CA PRO A 84 -3.03 17.00 15.58
C PRO A 84 -4.43 16.48 15.23
N GLN A 85 -4.92 15.50 15.98
CA GLN A 85 -6.21 14.85 15.77
C GLN A 85 -6.78 14.35 17.10
N PHE A 86 -8.07 14.55 17.34
CA PHE A 86 -8.74 14.24 18.59
C PHE A 86 -10.11 13.60 18.36
N LEU A 87 -10.47 12.58 19.15
CA LEU A 87 -11.85 12.11 19.24
C LEU A 87 -12.59 12.97 20.27
N ILE A 88 -13.68 13.60 19.86
CA ILE A 88 -14.47 14.53 20.69
C ILE A 88 -15.93 14.07 20.82
N GLY A 89 -16.50 14.30 22.01
CA GLY A 89 -17.91 14.01 22.31
C GLY A 89 -18.87 15.12 21.86
N PRO A 90 -20.20 14.86 21.86
CA PRO A 90 -21.22 15.79 21.35
C PRO A 90 -21.17 17.20 21.92
N GLU A 91 -20.94 17.36 23.23
CA GLU A 91 -20.82 18.67 23.90
C GLU A 91 -19.74 19.56 23.26
N LYS A 92 -18.57 18.98 22.95
CA LYS A 92 -17.46 19.72 22.34
C LYS A 92 -17.73 20.04 20.88
N ILE A 93 -18.46 19.19 20.17
CA ILE A 93 -18.92 19.46 18.79
C ILE A 93 -19.91 20.63 18.79
N GLN A 94 -20.87 20.64 19.71
CA GLN A 94 -21.83 21.74 19.85
C GLN A 94 -21.15 23.05 20.26
N GLN A 95 -20.10 23.01 21.09
CA GLN A 95 -19.29 24.19 21.41
C GLN A 95 -18.56 24.75 20.17
N LEU A 96 -18.02 23.88 19.31
CA LEU A 96 -17.26 24.28 18.12
C LEU A 96 -18.16 24.67 16.93
N PHE A 97 -19.35 24.08 16.83
CA PHE A 97 -20.33 24.40 15.78
C PHE A 97 -21.76 24.47 16.38
N PRO A 98 -22.14 25.61 17.01
CA PRO A 98 -23.43 25.74 17.73
C PRO A 98 -24.68 25.62 16.86
N LEU A 99 -24.54 25.71 15.53
CA LEU A 99 -25.64 25.61 14.56
C LEU A 99 -25.92 24.18 14.07
N LEU A 100 -25.23 23.17 14.61
CA LEU A 100 -25.40 21.78 14.20
C LEU A 100 -26.65 21.15 14.83
N ASN A 101 -27.44 20.42 14.05
CA ASN A 101 -28.44 19.50 14.59
C ASN A 101 -27.72 18.33 15.29
N MET A 102 -27.93 18.19 16.60
CA MET A 102 -27.22 17.22 17.44
C MET A 102 -27.96 15.88 17.58
N ASP A 103 -29.19 15.74 17.08
CA ASP A 103 -30.14 14.65 17.36
C ASP A 103 -29.60 13.24 17.09
N LYS A 104 -28.58 13.13 16.23
CA LYS A 104 -27.93 11.86 15.83
C LYS A 104 -26.41 11.90 15.95
N VAL A 105 -25.82 12.91 16.60
CA VAL A 105 -24.36 13.05 16.72
C VAL A 105 -23.85 12.23 17.90
N LEU A 106 -23.02 11.22 17.61
CA LEU A 106 -22.46 10.32 18.63
C LEU A 106 -21.03 10.72 19.03
N ALA A 107 -20.21 11.10 18.05
CA ALA A 107 -18.83 11.54 18.23
C ALA A 107 -18.35 12.36 17.02
N GLY A 108 -17.15 12.94 17.12
CA GLY A 108 -16.51 13.67 16.04
C GLY A 108 -15.00 13.47 16.07
N LEU A 109 -14.37 13.45 14.90
CA LEU A 109 -12.92 13.46 14.74
C LEU A 109 -12.51 14.89 14.39
N TYR A 110 -11.77 15.54 15.28
CA TYR A 110 -11.42 16.95 15.20
C TYR A 110 -9.93 17.16 14.92
N ASN A 111 -9.63 18.01 13.96
CA ASN A 111 -8.28 18.46 13.62
C ASN A 111 -8.22 19.99 13.80
N PRO A 112 -7.57 20.52 14.85
CA PRO A 112 -7.42 21.96 15.04
C PRO A 112 -6.36 22.56 14.11
N GLY A 113 -6.46 23.86 13.80
CA GLY A 113 -5.45 24.59 13.02
C GLY A 113 -5.48 24.31 11.52
N ASP A 114 -6.51 23.61 11.03
CA ASP A 114 -6.75 23.38 9.60
C ASP A 114 -8.08 24.05 9.17
N GLY A 115 -8.48 23.94 7.90
CA GLY A 115 -9.76 24.50 7.47
C GLY A 115 -9.90 24.66 5.97
N HIS A 116 -9.80 25.89 5.47
CA HIS A 116 -9.87 26.20 4.04
C HIS A 116 -9.02 27.41 3.66
N ILE A 117 -8.54 27.44 2.42
CA ILE A 117 -7.68 28.49 1.85
C ILE A 117 -8.24 28.97 0.51
N ASP A 118 -7.95 30.21 0.07
CA ASP A 118 -8.26 30.62 -1.30
C ASP A 118 -7.28 29.96 -2.29
N PRO A 119 -7.75 29.09 -3.21
CA PRO A 119 -6.89 28.48 -4.23
C PRO A 119 -6.21 29.49 -5.15
N TYR A 120 -6.84 30.63 -5.41
CA TYR A 120 -6.28 31.65 -6.30
C TYR A 120 -5.10 32.36 -5.64
N SER A 121 -5.32 32.97 -4.48
CA SER A 121 -4.27 33.67 -3.72
C SER A 121 -3.14 32.74 -3.27
N LEU A 122 -3.44 31.50 -2.87
CA LEU A 122 -2.42 30.46 -2.65
C LEU A 122 -1.51 30.26 -3.88
N THR A 123 -2.10 30.17 -5.07
CA THR A 123 -1.33 29.97 -6.31
C THR A 123 -0.55 31.22 -6.69
N MET A 124 -1.07 32.43 -6.43
CA MET A 124 -0.33 33.68 -6.67
C MET A 124 0.87 33.82 -5.73
N ALA A 125 0.70 33.54 -4.43
CA ALA A 125 1.77 33.56 -3.44
C ALA A 125 2.88 32.55 -3.81
N LEU A 126 2.52 31.30 -4.13
CA LEU A 126 3.46 30.28 -4.60
C LEU A 126 4.20 30.73 -5.87
N ALA A 127 3.51 31.37 -6.83
CA ALA A 127 4.14 31.91 -8.04
C ALA A 127 5.03 33.14 -7.77
N ALA A 128 4.76 33.93 -6.74
CA ALA A 128 5.59 35.04 -6.29
C ALA A 128 6.87 34.54 -5.61
N GLY A 129 6.76 33.60 -4.67
CA GLY A 129 7.91 32.93 -4.04
C GLY A 129 8.78 32.22 -5.06
N ALA A 130 8.18 31.47 -6.00
CA ALA A 130 8.92 30.84 -7.09
C ALA A 130 9.73 31.85 -7.93
N ARG A 131 9.14 33.01 -8.28
CA ARG A 131 9.84 34.09 -9.00
C ARG A 131 10.95 34.73 -8.17
N MET A 132 10.74 34.91 -6.86
CA MET A 132 11.75 35.41 -5.92
C MET A 132 12.99 34.49 -5.89
N TYR A 133 12.80 33.17 -5.96
CA TYR A 133 13.87 32.18 -6.10
C TYR A 133 14.30 31.91 -7.55
N GLY A 134 14.02 32.84 -8.48
CA GLY A 134 14.53 32.82 -9.86
C GLY A 134 13.78 31.91 -10.84
N ALA A 135 12.62 31.35 -10.47
CA ALA A 135 11.84 30.53 -11.38
C ALA A 135 11.12 31.40 -12.44
N GLN A 136 11.49 31.21 -13.70
CA GLN A 136 10.77 31.77 -14.85
C GLN A 136 9.43 31.04 -15.05
N ILE A 137 8.35 31.81 -15.23
CA ILE A 137 6.98 31.31 -15.42
C ILE A 137 6.39 32.00 -16.66
N TYR A 138 6.04 31.22 -17.70
CA TYR A 138 5.57 31.73 -18.99
C TYR A 138 4.10 31.35 -19.26
N TYR A 139 3.30 32.34 -19.65
CA TYR A 139 1.91 32.19 -20.09
C TYR A 139 1.45 33.44 -20.89
N PRO A 140 0.56 33.31 -21.89
CA PRO A 140 0.07 32.06 -22.49
C PRO A 140 1.16 31.42 -23.37
N ALA A 141 1.47 30.16 -23.12
CA ALA A 141 2.52 29.41 -23.81
C ALA A 141 2.19 27.89 -23.80
N PRO A 142 1.17 27.44 -24.55
CA PRO A 142 0.81 26.02 -24.59
C PRO A 142 1.96 25.16 -25.14
N VAL A 143 2.19 24.02 -24.51
CA VAL A 143 3.10 22.99 -25.05
C VAL A 143 2.36 22.24 -26.17
N THR A 144 2.85 22.38 -27.39
CA THR A 144 2.26 21.75 -28.60
C THR A 144 2.94 20.45 -28.99
N GLY A 145 4.15 20.22 -28.49
CA GLY A 145 4.91 18.98 -28.71
C GLY A 145 5.93 18.75 -27.60
N ILE A 146 6.35 17.49 -27.47
CA ILE A 146 7.44 17.05 -26.60
C ILE A 146 8.22 15.99 -27.38
N THR A 147 9.54 16.14 -27.49
CA THR A 147 10.42 15.21 -28.22
C THR A 147 11.59 14.78 -27.34
N PRO A 148 11.79 13.47 -27.05
CA PRO A 148 12.99 13.00 -26.37
C PRO A 148 14.20 13.10 -27.31
N THR A 149 15.38 13.38 -26.76
CA THR A 149 16.60 13.61 -27.54
C THR A 149 17.66 12.56 -27.19
N ALA A 150 18.56 12.27 -28.13
CA ALA A 150 19.56 11.19 -27.97
C ALA A 150 20.51 11.38 -26.78
N ASP A 151 20.67 12.60 -26.28
CA ASP A 151 21.43 12.95 -25.07
C ASP A 151 20.59 12.88 -23.77
N GLY A 152 19.42 12.21 -23.78
CA GLY A 152 18.56 11.99 -22.62
C GLY A 152 17.78 13.22 -22.15
N ARG A 153 17.77 14.29 -22.96
CA ARG A 153 17.03 15.53 -22.70
C ARG A 153 15.71 15.54 -23.48
N TRP A 154 14.99 16.67 -23.38
CA TRP A 154 13.71 16.89 -24.02
C TRP A 154 13.69 18.23 -24.74
N ASP A 155 13.27 18.23 -26.00
CA ASP A 155 12.88 19.44 -26.71
C ASP A 155 11.36 19.62 -26.56
N VAL A 156 10.95 20.74 -25.97
CA VAL A 156 9.54 21.06 -25.67
C VAL A 156 9.09 22.19 -26.59
N GLN A 157 8.19 21.90 -27.53
CA GLN A 157 7.72 22.89 -28.52
C GLN A 157 6.56 23.74 -27.98
N THR A 158 6.61 25.04 -28.23
CA THR A 158 5.55 26.02 -27.94
C THR A 158 5.37 26.99 -29.11
N PRO A 159 4.28 27.78 -29.20
CA PRO A 159 4.13 28.85 -30.20
C PRO A 159 5.23 29.92 -30.18
N HIS A 160 5.96 30.05 -29.07
CA HIS A 160 7.04 31.04 -28.90
C HIS A 160 8.45 30.45 -29.15
N GLY A 161 8.52 29.18 -29.57
CA GLY A 161 9.77 28.46 -29.83
C GLY A 161 9.93 27.18 -29.00
N THR A 162 11.08 26.54 -29.16
CA THR A 162 11.44 25.27 -28.51
C THR A 162 12.31 25.50 -27.28
N ILE A 163 11.99 24.84 -26.17
CA ILE A 163 12.74 24.87 -24.92
C ILE A 163 13.43 23.52 -24.72
N ARG A 164 14.76 23.49 -24.75
CA ARG A 164 15.56 22.30 -24.40
C ARG A 164 15.66 22.17 -22.88
N ALA A 165 15.15 21.08 -22.32
CA ALA A 165 15.09 20.82 -20.88
C ALA A 165 15.77 19.48 -20.53
N ASN A 166 16.55 19.46 -19.42
CA ASN A 166 17.19 18.24 -18.93
C ASN A 166 16.18 17.21 -18.35
N ARG A 167 14.99 17.68 -17.95
CA ARG A 167 13.86 16.87 -17.46
C ARG A 167 12.56 17.67 -17.62
N ILE A 168 11.44 16.95 -17.68
CA ILE A 168 10.09 17.52 -17.75
C ILE A 168 9.23 16.98 -16.60
N VAL A 169 8.27 17.77 -16.13
CA VAL A 169 7.31 17.37 -15.08
C VAL A 169 5.90 17.71 -15.57
N ASN A 170 5.03 16.71 -15.66
CA ASN A 170 3.65 16.89 -16.12
C ASN A 170 2.72 17.23 -14.95
N ALA A 171 2.35 18.51 -14.82
CA ALA A 171 1.39 19.01 -13.84
C ALA A 171 0.11 19.58 -14.50
N THR A 172 -0.33 19.02 -15.63
CA THR A 172 -1.41 19.59 -16.47
C THR A 172 -2.85 19.29 -16.01
N GLY A 173 -3.03 18.78 -14.79
CA GLY A 173 -4.35 18.53 -14.18
C GLY A 173 -5.23 17.57 -14.98
N VAL A 174 -6.56 17.82 -14.96
CA VAL A 174 -7.61 16.93 -15.52
C VAL A 174 -7.41 16.58 -17.00
N CYS A 175 -6.64 17.37 -17.76
CA CYS A 175 -6.25 17.04 -19.13
C CYS A 175 -5.49 15.69 -19.25
N ARG A 176 -4.82 15.23 -18.17
CA ARG A 176 -4.09 13.94 -18.13
C ARG A 176 -4.16 13.18 -16.80
N VAL A 177 -4.55 13.80 -15.68
CA VAL A 177 -4.54 13.20 -14.32
C VAL A 177 -5.76 13.63 -13.51
N ILE A 178 -6.42 12.67 -12.85
CA ILE A 178 -7.51 12.93 -11.89
C ILE A 178 -6.96 12.86 -10.46
N ASP A 179 -6.63 14.01 -9.87
CA ASP A 179 -6.59 14.18 -8.42
C ASP A 179 -7.81 15.00 -7.98
N ARG A 180 -8.39 14.67 -6.82
CA ARG A 180 -9.54 15.36 -6.22
C ARG A 180 -9.15 16.28 -5.07
N TYR A 181 -7.92 16.20 -4.58
CA TYR A 181 -7.44 16.89 -3.37
C TYR A 181 -6.20 17.76 -3.62
N GLY A 182 -5.99 18.18 -4.87
CA GLY A 182 -4.80 18.91 -5.32
C GLY A 182 -4.45 20.17 -4.51
N ILE A 183 -5.42 20.86 -3.88
CA ILE A 183 -5.14 22.03 -3.02
C ILE A 183 -4.36 21.60 -1.77
N ILE A 184 -4.91 20.69 -0.96
CA ILE A 184 -4.24 20.17 0.25
C ILE A 184 -3.01 19.31 -0.07
N HIS A 185 -2.92 18.71 -1.26
CA HIS A 185 -1.72 18.01 -1.70
C HIS A 185 -0.59 18.94 -2.18
N SER A 186 -0.90 20.13 -2.69
CA SER A 186 0.04 20.96 -3.49
C SER A 186 1.40 21.20 -2.84
N GLY A 187 1.44 21.72 -1.61
CA GLY A 187 2.69 22.04 -0.91
C GLY A 187 3.52 20.80 -0.60
N GLY A 188 2.91 19.77 0.00
CA GLY A 188 3.57 18.52 0.35
C GLY A 188 4.08 17.75 -0.86
N VAL A 189 3.29 17.63 -1.94
CA VAL A 189 3.70 16.94 -3.17
C VAL A 189 4.78 17.75 -3.90
N GLY A 190 4.67 19.08 -3.92
CA GLY A 190 5.71 19.95 -4.45
C GLY A 190 7.06 19.75 -3.75
N ARG A 191 7.05 19.71 -2.40
CA ARG A 191 8.25 19.40 -1.60
C ARG A 191 8.78 18.00 -1.86
N PHE A 192 7.90 16.99 -1.87
CA PHE A 192 8.28 15.59 -2.08
C PHE A 192 8.96 15.36 -3.43
N LEU A 193 8.36 15.88 -4.51
CA LEU A 193 8.94 15.78 -5.85
C LEU A 193 10.21 16.62 -5.99
N SER A 194 10.29 17.78 -5.33
CA SER A 194 11.52 18.58 -5.29
C SER A 194 12.67 17.81 -4.65
N ASP A 195 12.46 17.19 -3.48
CA ASP A 195 13.49 16.42 -2.80
C ASP A 195 13.92 15.19 -3.61
N TRP A 196 12.97 14.49 -4.24
CA TRP A 196 13.28 13.33 -5.10
C TRP A 196 14.09 13.75 -6.34
N ILE A 197 13.71 14.83 -7.01
CA ILE A 197 14.43 15.36 -8.20
C ILE A 197 15.85 15.83 -7.85
N MET A 198 16.08 16.29 -6.62
CA MET A 198 17.37 16.85 -6.18
C MET A 198 18.32 15.82 -5.55
N SER A 199 17.81 14.78 -4.89
CA SER A 199 18.61 13.72 -4.25
C SER A 199 18.75 12.45 -5.09
N GLY A 200 17.77 12.17 -5.96
CA GLY A 200 17.69 10.93 -6.75
C GLY A 200 16.81 9.83 -6.11
N GLU A 201 16.44 9.97 -4.83
CA GLU A 201 15.59 9.03 -4.10
C GLU A 201 14.42 9.76 -3.39
N PRO A 202 13.26 9.13 -3.18
CA PRO A 202 12.15 9.79 -2.51
C PRO A 202 12.46 10.01 -1.01
N PRO A 203 12.17 11.19 -0.43
CA PRO A 203 12.56 11.53 0.95
C PRO A 203 11.82 10.70 2.02
N TYR A 204 10.74 10.03 1.64
CA TYR A 204 10.07 8.99 2.40
C TYR A 204 9.23 8.12 1.44
N ASP A 205 8.66 7.03 1.95
CA ASP A 205 7.86 6.13 1.13
C ASP A 205 6.49 6.71 0.79
N LEU A 206 6.13 6.74 -0.50
CA LEU A 206 4.81 7.08 -1.01
C LEU A 206 4.44 6.17 -2.20
N ILE A 207 4.68 4.86 -2.10
CA ILE A 207 4.29 3.93 -3.18
C ILE A 207 2.76 3.94 -3.43
N GLU A 208 1.93 4.35 -2.45
CA GLU A 208 0.49 4.58 -2.69
C GLU A 208 0.20 5.66 -3.76
N CYS A 209 1.17 6.52 -4.05
CA CYS A 209 1.12 7.57 -5.05
C CYS A 209 1.91 7.25 -6.34
N ASP A 210 2.73 6.19 -6.40
CA ASP A 210 3.63 5.91 -7.52
C ASP A 210 2.87 5.79 -8.86
N PRO A 211 3.28 6.50 -9.93
CA PRO A 211 2.55 6.51 -11.20
C PRO A 211 2.48 5.14 -11.88
N ASN A 212 3.46 4.25 -11.63
CA ASN A 212 3.60 2.94 -12.26
C ASN A 212 2.88 1.82 -11.47
N ARG A 213 2.11 2.17 -10.42
CA ARG A 213 1.16 1.23 -9.79
C ARG A 213 -0.01 0.84 -10.72
N TYR A 214 -0.13 1.54 -11.84
CA TYR A 214 -1.01 1.23 -12.98
C TYR A 214 -0.16 0.71 -14.15
N ALA A 215 -0.75 -0.15 -14.99
CA ALA A 215 -0.11 -0.65 -16.21
C ALA A 215 -1.17 -0.83 -17.33
N HIS A 216 -0.88 -1.63 -18.37
CA HIS A 216 -1.77 -1.88 -19.51
C HIS A 216 -3.23 -2.20 -19.10
N TRP A 217 -3.40 -2.98 -18.03
CA TRP A 217 -4.71 -3.38 -17.47
C TRP A 217 -5.58 -2.21 -16.97
N THR A 218 -4.99 -1.03 -16.76
CA THR A 218 -5.70 0.20 -16.38
C THR A 218 -6.34 0.85 -17.61
N SER A 219 -7.16 0.07 -18.32
CA SER A 219 -7.89 0.48 -19.51
C SER A 219 -8.84 1.64 -19.23
N VAL A 220 -9.24 2.39 -20.27
CA VAL A 220 -10.19 3.51 -20.11
C VAL A 220 -11.53 3.08 -19.47
N PRO A 221 -12.13 1.92 -19.82
CA PRO A 221 -13.29 1.39 -19.10
C PRO A 221 -13.03 1.14 -17.61
N TYR A 222 -11.90 0.52 -17.25
CA TYR A 222 -11.50 0.32 -15.85
C TYR A 222 -11.38 1.65 -15.12
N LEU A 223 -10.66 2.62 -15.70
CA LEU A 223 -10.40 3.92 -15.09
C LEU A 223 -11.72 4.68 -14.85
N CYS A 224 -12.62 4.72 -15.84
CA CYS A 224 -13.95 5.31 -15.71
C CYS A 224 -14.80 4.64 -14.62
N ALA A 225 -14.80 3.31 -14.54
CA ALA A 225 -15.54 2.56 -13.52
C ALA A 225 -14.97 2.79 -12.10
N LYS A 226 -13.65 2.64 -11.94
CA LYS A 226 -12.94 2.78 -10.67
C LYS A 226 -12.94 4.21 -10.15
N ALA A 227 -12.85 5.21 -11.02
CA ALA A 227 -12.98 6.63 -10.64
C ALA A 227 -14.39 6.97 -10.17
N ARG A 228 -15.43 6.45 -10.85
CA ARG A 228 -16.85 6.61 -10.46
C ARG A 228 -17.16 5.95 -9.11
N GLU A 229 -16.74 4.70 -8.93
CA GLU A 229 -16.84 4.00 -7.64
C GLU A 229 -16.13 4.80 -6.55
N SER A 230 -14.87 5.18 -6.78
CA SER A 230 -14.08 5.95 -5.81
C SER A 230 -14.65 7.33 -5.50
N TYR A 231 -15.46 7.93 -6.39
CA TYR A 231 -16.18 9.18 -6.13
C TYR A 231 -17.39 8.95 -5.23
N GLY A 232 -18.22 7.93 -5.51
CA GLY A 232 -19.32 7.55 -4.61
C GLY A 232 -18.82 7.09 -3.23
N PHE A 233 -17.68 6.41 -3.19
CA PHE A 233 -17.05 5.87 -1.98
C PHE A 233 -16.26 6.92 -1.19
N ASN A 234 -16.36 8.22 -1.51
CA ASN A 234 -15.57 9.25 -0.82
C ASN A 234 -15.88 9.37 0.69
N ASN A 235 -17.09 8.99 1.10
CA ASN A 235 -17.57 9.09 2.48
C ASN A 235 -18.19 7.78 3.02
N VAL A 236 -17.90 6.61 2.42
CA VAL A 236 -18.28 5.30 3.02
C VAL A 236 -17.42 5.02 4.27
N VAL A 237 -17.68 3.91 4.97
CA VAL A 237 -16.84 3.46 6.09
C VAL A 237 -15.60 2.77 5.52
N GLY A 238 -14.41 3.31 5.82
CA GLY A 238 -13.13 2.73 5.44
C GLY A 238 -12.73 1.60 6.39
N TYR A 239 -13.23 0.39 6.13
CA TYR A 239 -12.91 -0.81 6.91
C TYR A 239 -11.44 -1.26 6.69
N PRO A 240 -10.81 -1.93 7.67
CA PRO A 240 -9.60 -2.72 7.40
C PRO A 240 -9.95 -3.84 6.40
N LYS A 241 -9.04 -4.12 5.45
CA LYS A 241 -9.28 -5.05 4.32
C LYS A 241 -10.48 -4.66 3.43
N GLU A 242 -10.68 -3.37 3.17
CA GLU A 242 -11.73 -2.90 2.25
C GLU A 242 -11.61 -3.54 0.85
N GLU A 243 -12.63 -4.27 0.43
CA GLU A 243 -12.77 -4.79 -0.94
C GLU A 243 -13.62 -3.83 -1.79
N ARG A 244 -13.28 -3.68 -3.08
CA ARG A 244 -14.00 -2.87 -4.07
C ARG A 244 -14.12 -3.63 -5.38
N PHE A 245 -15.19 -3.40 -6.15
CA PHE A 245 -15.64 -4.34 -7.19
C PHE A 245 -15.81 -3.74 -8.59
N ALA A 246 -15.97 -2.41 -8.73
CA ALA A 246 -16.13 -1.80 -10.05
C ALA A 246 -14.90 -2.04 -10.94
N GLY A 247 -15.12 -2.39 -12.21
CA GLY A 247 -14.05 -2.67 -13.18
C GLY A 247 -13.28 -3.97 -12.92
N ARG A 248 -13.73 -4.86 -12.02
CA ARG A 248 -13.15 -6.19 -11.81
C ARG A 248 -14.01 -7.29 -12.45
N PRO A 249 -13.42 -8.41 -12.91
CA PRO A 249 -11.98 -8.60 -13.12
C PRO A 249 -11.47 -7.69 -14.25
N THR A 250 -10.16 -7.44 -14.32
CA THR A 250 -9.57 -6.86 -15.54
C THR A 250 -9.17 -7.99 -16.51
N ASP A 251 -8.64 -7.60 -17.66
CA ASP A 251 -7.83 -8.45 -18.56
C ASP A 251 -6.71 -9.27 -17.86
N ARG A 252 -6.21 -8.82 -16.70
CA ARG A 252 -5.05 -9.38 -15.99
C ARG A 252 -5.42 -10.56 -15.09
N VAL A 253 -5.83 -11.67 -15.72
CA VAL A 253 -6.21 -12.91 -15.03
C VAL A 253 -5.48 -14.13 -15.61
N SER A 254 -5.16 -15.10 -14.76
CA SER A 254 -4.57 -16.38 -15.17
C SER A 254 -5.64 -17.41 -15.52
N GLY A 255 -5.28 -18.48 -16.24
CA GLY A 255 -6.18 -19.61 -16.49
C GLY A 255 -6.68 -20.34 -15.22
N VAL A 256 -6.11 -20.03 -14.05
CA VAL A 256 -6.55 -20.53 -12.75
C VAL A 256 -7.68 -19.66 -12.15
N TYR A 257 -7.87 -18.41 -12.59
CA TYR A 257 -8.98 -17.56 -12.14
C TYR A 257 -10.35 -18.21 -12.36
N GLU A 258 -10.60 -18.69 -13.59
CA GLU A 258 -11.85 -19.39 -13.95
C GLU A 258 -12.07 -20.68 -13.14
N LEU A 259 -10.99 -21.33 -12.67
CA LEU A 259 -11.09 -22.54 -11.83
C LEU A 259 -11.41 -22.22 -10.36
N LEU A 260 -11.01 -21.05 -9.86
CA LEU A 260 -11.03 -20.74 -8.42
C LEU A 260 -12.08 -19.69 -8.01
N LYS A 261 -12.51 -18.79 -8.90
CA LYS A 261 -13.38 -17.64 -8.56
C LYS A 261 -14.65 -17.98 -7.79
N ASP A 262 -15.28 -19.12 -8.08
CA ASP A 262 -16.52 -19.57 -7.42
C ASP A 262 -16.24 -20.30 -6.08
N ARG A 263 -14.96 -20.55 -5.75
CA ARG A 263 -14.46 -21.30 -4.59
C ARG A 263 -13.68 -20.44 -3.58
N CYS A 264 -13.46 -19.15 -3.84
CA CYS A 264 -12.72 -18.25 -2.95
C CYS A 264 -13.13 -16.78 -3.13
N SER A 265 -12.96 -15.95 -2.09
CA SER A 265 -12.89 -14.50 -2.30
C SER A 265 -11.60 -14.18 -3.05
N MET A 266 -11.76 -13.64 -4.26
CA MET A 266 -10.68 -13.05 -5.03
C MET A 266 -10.44 -11.62 -4.53
N GLY A 267 -9.18 -11.30 -4.25
CA GLY A 267 -8.75 -9.95 -3.93
C GLY A 267 -8.00 -9.30 -5.08
N PHE A 268 -8.16 -7.99 -5.20
CA PHE A 268 -7.54 -7.17 -6.25
C PHE A 268 -6.11 -6.73 -5.87
N HIS A 269 -5.12 -7.04 -6.71
CA HIS A 269 -3.71 -6.68 -6.50
C HIS A 269 -3.05 -6.23 -7.82
N ALA A 270 -2.98 -4.92 -8.05
CA ALA A 270 -2.34 -4.32 -9.24
C ALA A 270 -2.81 -4.95 -10.58
N GLY A 271 -4.13 -5.03 -10.76
CA GLY A 271 -4.80 -5.67 -11.89
C GLY A 271 -5.22 -7.11 -11.60
N TRP A 272 -4.37 -7.89 -10.91
CA TRP A 272 -4.60 -9.30 -10.66
C TRP A 272 -5.77 -9.59 -9.72
N GLU A 273 -6.45 -10.69 -9.99
CA GLU A 273 -7.39 -11.36 -9.08
C GLU A 273 -6.67 -12.53 -8.38
N GLN A 274 -6.44 -12.41 -7.06
CA GLN A 274 -5.69 -13.41 -6.27
C GLN A 274 -6.48 -13.87 -5.03
N PRO A 275 -6.63 -15.20 -4.78
CA PRO A 275 -7.40 -15.70 -3.64
C PRO A 275 -6.94 -15.19 -2.26
N HIS A 276 -7.83 -14.51 -1.54
CA HIS A 276 -7.62 -14.10 -0.14
C HIS A 276 -7.88 -15.25 0.83
N TYR A 277 -9.02 -15.93 0.67
CA TYR A 277 -9.44 -17.12 1.44
C TYR A 277 -10.41 -17.97 0.63
N PHE A 278 -10.45 -19.27 0.90
CA PHE A 278 -11.34 -20.24 0.23
C PHE A 278 -12.63 -20.44 1.02
N HIS A 279 -13.74 -20.66 0.30
CA HIS A 279 -15.08 -20.87 0.85
C HIS A 279 -15.20 -22.23 1.52
N LYS A 280 -16.19 -22.37 2.41
CA LYS A 280 -16.60 -23.66 2.99
C LYS A 280 -17.97 -24.06 2.43
N PRO A 281 -18.35 -25.35 2.52
CA PRO A 281 -19.67 -25.80 2.08
C PRO A 281 -20.78 -25.07 2.85
N GLY A 282 -21.48 -24.16 2.18
CA GLY A 282 -22.54 -23.31 2.76
C GLY A 282 -22.50 -21.84 2.36
N ASP A 283 -21.38 -21.35 1.80
CA ASP A 283 -21.24 -19.95 1.35
C ASP A 283 -21.91 -19.72 -0.04
N ASP A 284 -22.44 -18.52 -0.30
CA ASP A 284 -23.24 -18.15 -1.50
C ASP A 284 -22.46 -17.23 -2.48
N THR A 285 -22.63 -17.39 -3.80
CA THR A 285 -21.73 -16.79 -4.82
C THR A 285 -22.37 -16.47 -6.20
N GLY A 286 -21.85 -15.43 -6.87
CA GLY A 286 -21.93 -15.31 -8.34
C GLY A 286 -21.94 -13.89 -8.95
N TYR A 287 -21.24 -13.69 -10.09
CA TYR A 287 -21.59 -12.90 -11.30
C TYR A 287 -20.45 -13.00 -12.36
N LYS A 288 -20.56 -12.41 -13.58
CA LYS A 288 -19.63 -12.67 -14.73
C LYS A 288 -19.36 -11.49 -15.69
N TRP A 289 -18.15 -11.51 -16.31
CA TRP A 289 -17.70 -10.84 -17.57
C TRP A 289 -17.50 -9.29 -17.56
N ILE A 290 -16.83 -8.59 -18.51
CA ILE A 290 -15.52 -8.66 -19.27
C ILE A 290 -15.44 -7.34 -20.13
N GLU A 291 -14.46 -6.80 -20.89
CA GLU A 291 -13.06 -6.91 -21.46
C GLU A 291 -12.58 -5.41 -21.68
N ARG A 292 -11.48 -4.86 -22.27
CA ARG A 292 -10.10 -5.08 -22.85
C ARG A 292 -9.52 -3.63 -23.14
N GLU A 293 -8.38 -3.20 -23.73
CA GLU A 293 -7.00 -3.64 -24.16
C GLU A 293 -6.13 -2.36 -24.38
N VAL A 294 -4.79 -2.44 -24.43
CA VAL A 294 -3.82 -1.29 -24.51
C VAL A 294 -2.47 -1.68 -25.21
N CYS A 295 -1.44 -0.81 -25.29
CA CYS A 295 0.05 -1.01 -25.24
C CYS A 295 0.80 0.31 -25.64
N ASP A 296 2.14 0.51 -25.70
CA ASP A 296 3.37 -0.32 -25.60
C ASP A 296 4.61 0.49 -25.08
N GLY A 297 5.73 -0.18 -24.73
CA GLY A 297 7.12 0.34 -24.82
C GLY A 297 7.78 0.93 -23.55
N GLY A 298 9.13 0.99 -23.41
CA GLY A 298 10.23 0.40 -24.20
C GLY A 298 11.63 0.98 -23.89
N TYR A 299 12.68 0.14 -23.72
CA TYR A 299 14.10 0.53 -23.43
C TYR A 299 15.11 -0.52 -23.98
N HIS A 300 16.41 -0.19 -24.07
CA HIS A 300 17.45 -1.05 -24.70
C HIS A 300 18.27 -1.94 -23.73
N VAL A 301 17.64 -2.42 -22.66
CA VAL A 301 17.95 -3.73 -22.07
C VAL A 301 16.66 -4.55 -22.12
N SER A 302 16.73 -5.84 -22.46
CA SER A 302 15.55 -6.68 -22.62
C SER A 302 14.98 -7.13 -21.26
N VAL A 303 14.50 -6.18 -20.47
CA VAL A 303 13.65 -6.42 -19.30
C VAL A 303 12.23 -6.65 -19.82
N SER A 304 11.94 -7.86 -20.29
CA SER A 304 10.57 -8.28 -20.53
C SER A 304 9.85 -8.43 -19.18
N ASN A 305 8.70 -7.78 -19.05
CA ASN A 305 7.80 -8.00 -17.92
C ASN A 305 7.05 -9.33 -18.11
N VAL A 306 7.74 -10.44 -17.86
CA VAL A 306 7.17 -11.80 -17.99
C VAL A 306 6.16 -12.15 -16.89
N THR A 307 5.78 -11.20 -16.02
CA THR A 307 4.76 -11.39 -14.96
C THR A 307 3.42 -11.87 -15.53
N ASP A 308 3.09 -11.40 -16.73
CA ASP A 308 1.84 -11.70 -17.41
C ASP A 308 1.95 -12.96 -18.32
N GLU A 309 3.19 -13.39 -18.60
CA GLU A 309 3.54 -14.60 -19.36
C GLU A 309 3.72 -15.84 -18.46
N ILE A 310 4.14 -15.66 -17.20
CA ILE A 310 4.58 -16.72 -16.28
C ILE A 310 3.64 -16.85 -15.07
N GLY A 311 2.94 -17.97 -14.98
CA GLY A 311 2.19 -18.36 -13.78
C GLY A 311 3.09 -18.98 -12.71
N VAL A 312 2.74 -18.76 -11.44
CA VAL A 312 3.48 -19.32 -10.29
C VAL A 312 2.55 -20.07 -9.34
N LEU A 313 2.86 -21.35 -9.09
CA LEU A 313 2.17 -22.18 -8.09
C LEU A 313 3.11 -22.48 -6.92
N GLY A 314 2.70 -22.13 -5.71
CA GLY A 314 3.42 -22.51 -4.48
C GLY A 314 2.79 -23.73 -3.82
N ILE A 315 3.52 -24.83 -3.72
CA ILE A 315 3.12 -26.01 -2.92
C ILE A 315 3.94 -26.05 -1.63
N ALA A 316 3.26 -26.09 -0.48
CA ALA A 316 3.90 -26.01 0.83
C ALA A 316 3.23 -26.94 1.86
N GLY A 317 4.00 -27.42 2.82
CA GLY A 317 3.57 -28.33 3.89
C GLY A 317 4.41 -29.61 3.94
N PRO A 318 4.33 -30.41 5.02
CA PRO A 318 5.23 -31.55 5.24
C PRO A 318 5.13 -32.66 4.17
N LYS A 319 3.98 -32.76 3.49
CA LYS A 319 3.74 -33.75 2.43
C LYS A 319 4.08 -33.25 1.02
N SER A 320 4.48 -31.99 0.83
CA SER A 320 4.69 -31.38 -0.51
C SER A 320 5.64 -32.17 -1.41
N ARG A 321 6.73 -32.71 -0.84
CA ARG A 321 7.66 -33.62 -1.54
C ARG A 321 6.99 -34.89 -2.05
N MET A 322 6.09 -35.50 -1.28
CA MET A 322 5.41 -36.74 -1.66
C MET A 322 4.52 -36.51 -2.89
N VAL A 323 3.75 -35.42 -2.89
CA VAL A 323 2.89 -35.04 -4.02
C VAL A 323 3.72 -34.73 -5.27
N LEU A 324 4.81 -33.95 -5.14
CA LEU A 324 5.66 -33.62 -6.28
C LEU A 324 6.36 -34.85 -6.86
N GLN A 325 6.84 -35.79 -6.02
CA GLN A 325 7.55 -36.98 -6.49
C GLN A 325 6.64 -37.95 -7.26
N LYS A 326 5.31 -37.93 -7.05
CA LYS A 326 4.34 -38.68 -7.88
C LYS A 326 4.26 -38.15 -9.34
N LEU A 327 4.80 -36.97 -9.62
CA LEU A 327 4.60 -36.23 -10.88
C LEU A 327 5.92 -35.91 -11.62
N THR A 328 7.07 -36.40 -11.14
CA THR A 328 8.39 -36.15 -11.75
C THR A 328 9.39 -37.27 -11.46
N ASP A 329 10.30 -37.50 -12.41
CA ASP A 329 11.44 -38.42 -12.27
C ASP A 329 12.65 -37.75 -11.59
N GLU A 330 12.64 -36.44 -11.38
CA GLU A 330 13.69 -35.71 -10.65
C GLU A 330 13.73 -36.10 -9.16
N ASP A 331 14.92 -36.30 -8.59
CA ASP A 331 15.06 -36.57 -7.15
C ASP A 331 14.74 -35.33 -6.30
N MET A 332 13.55 -35.32 -5.68
CA MET A 332 13.09 -34.25 -4.80
C MET A 332 13.62 -34.40 -3.36
N SER A 333 14.54 -35.34 -3.08
CA SER A 333 15.17 -35.54 -1.77
C SER A 333 15.84 -34.28 -1.23
N ASP A 334 15.95 -34.21 0.10
CA ASP A 334 16.64 -33.09 0.77
C ASP A 334 18.15 -33.00 0.41
N THR A 335 18.73 -34.11 -0.05
CA THR A 335 20.13 -34.24 -0.48
C THR A 335 20.38 -33.69 -1.89
N ALA A 336 19.50 -34.00 -2.85
CA ALA A 336 19.62 -33.56 -4.24
C ALA A 336 18.97 -32.20 -4.49
N PHE A 337 17.74 -31.99 -4.01
CA PHE A 337 17.02 -30.73 -4.12
C PHE A 337 17.08 -29.97 -2.78
N ARG A 338 18.22 -29.33 -2.55
CA ARG A 338 18.50 -28.57 -1.32
C ARG A 338 17.71 -27.26 -1.28
N PHE A 339 17.52 -26.71 -0.08
CA PHE A 339 16.87 -25.41 0.13
C PHE A 339 17.57 -24.29 -0.68
N LEU A 340 16.79 -23.38 -1.27
CA LEU A 340 17.21 -22.32 -2.19
C LEU A 340 17.89 -22.77 -3.50
N HIS A 341 17.92 -24.08 -3.81
CA HIS A 341 18.25 -24.50 -5.18
C HIS A 341 17.11 -24.14 -6.14
N CYS A 342 17.48 -23.85 -7.37
CA CYS A 342 16.61 -23.65 -8.52
C CYS A 342 16.96 -24.70 -9.58
N ARG A 343 15.96 -25.34 -10.19
CA ARG A 343 16.13 -26.30 -11.29
C ARG A 343 15.06 -26.06 -12.36
N SER A 344 15.43 -26.19 -13.63
CA SER A 344 14.46 -26.50 -14.69
C SER A 344 14.16 -28.00 -14.65
N MET A 345 12.90 -28.38 -14.73
CA MET A 345 12.45 -29.78 -14.62
C MET A 345 11.12 -29.97 -15.36
N GLN A 346 10.64 -31.21 -15.46
CA GLN A 346 9.27 -31.51 -15.89
C GLN A 346 8.42 -31.95 -14.69
N LEU A 347 7.16 -31.51 -14.66
CA LEU A 347 6.17 -31.92 -13.68
C LEU A 347 4.85 -32.20 -14.41
N ALA A 348 4.31 -33.41 -14.30
CA ALA A 348 3.15 -33.86 -15.07
C ALA A 348 3.28 -33.65 -16.60
N GLY A 349 4.49 -33.78 -17.14
CA GLY A 349 4.82 -33.53 -18.55
C GLY A 349 4.94 -32.05 -18.96
N VAL A 350 4.70 -31.11 -18.04
CA VAL A 350 4.89 -29.66 -18.28
C VAL A 350 6.32 -29.25 -17.92
N PRO A 351 7.07 -28.58 -18.82
CA PRO A 351 8.35 -27.99 -18.47
C PRO A 351 8.15 -26.76 -17.56
N LEU A 352 8.85 -26.72 -16.43
CA LEU A 352 8.78 -25.62 -15.47
C LEU A 352 10.11 -25.39 -14.76
N ARG A 353 10.22 -24.26 -14.06
CA ARG A 353 11.34 -23.95 -13.16
C ARG A 353 10.87 -24.05 -11.71
N ALA A 354 11.42 -24.98 -10.96
CA ALA A 354 11.13 -25.15 -9.54
C ALA A 354 12.23 -24.52 -8.67
N ILE A 355 11.84 -23.79 -7.63
CA ILE A 355 12.74 -23.25 -6.60
C ILE A 355 12.31 -23.82 -5.24
N ARG A 356 13.22 -24.45 -4.49
CA ARG A 356 12.90 -24.97 -3.14
C ARG A 356 12.92 -23.83 -2.12
N ILE A 357 11.83 -23.08 -2.10
CA ILE A 357 11.55 -21.96 -1.20
C ILE A 357 10.04 -21.95 -0.91
N SER A 358 9.64 -21.34 0.20
CA SER A 358 8.23 -21.01 0.47
C SER A 358 8.13 -19.90 1.51
N TYR A 359 7.33 -18.88 1.24
CA TYR A 359 7.04 -17.81 2.21
C TYR A 359 6.22 -18.28 3.44
N THR A 360 5.72 -19.52 3.44
CA THR A 360 5.17 -20.18 4.65
C THR A 360 6.25 -20.59 5.67
N GLY A 361 7.50 -20.71 5.20
CA GLY A 361 8.66 -21.29 5.90
C GLY A 361 8.56 -22.79 6.22
N GLU A 362 7.54 -23.47 5.70
CA GLU A 362 7.43 -24.93 5.69
C GLU A 362 8.14 -25.53 4.46
N LEU A 363 8.22 -26.87 4.39
CA LEU A 363 8.76 -27.54 3.21
C LEU A 363 7.90 -27.22 1.98
N GLY A 364 8.48 -26.61 0.97
CA GLY A 364 7.76 -26.27 -0.25
C GLY A 364 8.65 -25.90 -1.42
N TRP A 365 7.99 -25.75 -2.56
CA TRP A 365 8.57 -25.28 -3.82
C TRP A 365 7.66 -24.23 -4.45
N GLU A 366 8.27 -23.23 -5.06
CA GLU A 366 7.62 -22.30 -5.98
C GLU A 366 7.90 -22.77 -7.41
N LEU A 367 6.83 -22.99 -8.18
CA LEU A 367 6.83 -23.59 -9.50
C LEU A 367 6.46 -22.52 -10.52
N TYR A 368 7.42 -22.12 -11.36
CA TYR A 368 7.27 -21.09 -12.40
C TYR A 368 7.11 -21.75 -13.77
N MET A 369 6.02 -21.44 -14.48
CA MET A 369 5.64 -22.05 -15.76
C MET A 369 4.91 -21.05 -16.64
N ASP A 370 4.82 -21.27 -17.96
CA ASP A 370 3.99 -20.45 -18.83
C ASP A 370 2.53 -20.40 -18.33
N MET A 371 1.91 -19.22 -18.36
CA MET A 371 0.57 -18.96 -17.82
C MET A 371 -0.49 -19.94 -18.37
N GLN A 372 -0.35 -20.33 -19.65
CA GLN A 372 -1.19 -21.32 -20.35
C GLN A 372 -1.19 -22.71 -19.69
N ASN A 373 -0.09 -23.12 -19.05
CA ASN A 373 0.09 -24.44 -18.45
C ASN A 373 -0.32 -24.50 -16.97
N MET A 374 -0.59 -23.34 -16.35
CA MET A 374 -0.82 -23.20 -14.91
C MET A 374 -2.06 -23.96 -14.42
N SER A 375 -3.11 -24.04 -15.25
CA SER A 375 -4.33 -24.83 -14.98
C SER A 375 -4.04 -26.34 -14.98
N THR A 376 -3.30 -26.83 -15.97
CA THR A 376 -2.89 -28.24 -16.10
C THR A 376 -2.06 -28.70 -14.91
N VAL A 377 -1.04 -27.92 -14.50
CA VAL A 377 -0.19 -28.26 -13.35
C VAL A 377 -0.96 -28.18 -12.04
N TYR A 378 -1.85 -27.19 -11.86
CA TYR A 378 -2.75 -27.13 -10.69
C TYR A 378 -3.63 -28.39 -10.60
N GLN A 379 -4.26 -28.81 -11.70
CA GLN A 379 -5.10 -30.02 -11.71
C GLN A 379 -4.30 -31.28 -11.39
N ALA A 380 -3.11 -31.45 -11.98
CA ALA A 380 -2.24 -32.59 -11.70
C ALA A 380 -1.79 -32.65 -10.23
N LEU A 381 -1.42 -31.51 -9.64
CA LEU A 381 -1.08 -31.41 -8.21
C LEU A 381 -2.26 -31.80 -7.30
N MET A 382 -3.46 -31.29 -7.61
CA MET A 382 -4.68 -31.57 -6.82
C MET A 382 -5.17 -33.02 -6.96
N GLU A 383 -4.92 -33.67 -8.10
CA GLU A 383 -5.18 -35.10 -8.31
C GLU A 383 -4.16 -35.95 -7.54
N ALA A 384 -2.86 -35.74 -7.77
CA ALA A 384 -1.80 -36.55 -7.17
C ALA A 384 -1.73 -36.42 -5.64
N GLY A 385 -2.19 -35.29 -5.08
CA GLY A 385 -2.18 -35.04 -3.64
C GLY A 385 -3.43 -35.48 -2.88
N ARG A 386 -4.40 -36.18 -3.50
CA ARG A 386 -5.64 -36.60 -2.82
C ARG A 386 -5.38 -37.48 -1.60
N ASP A 387 -4.53 -38.49 -1.71
CA ASP A 387 -4.17 -39.39 -0.60
C ASP A 387 -3.48 -38.63 0.55
N GLU A 388 -2.80 -37.53 0.21
CA GLU A 388 -2.13 -36.64 1.15
C GLU A 388 -3.10 -35.65 1.83
N ASN A 389 -4.37 -35.57 1.39
CA ASN A 389 -5.33 -34.50 1.71
C ASN A 389 -4.78 -33.11 1.33
N ILE A 390 -4.38 -32.93 0.06
CA ILE A 390 -4.04 -31.61 -0.48
C ILE A 390 -5.28 -30.71 -0.56
N ASP A 391 -5.12 -29.44 -0.21
CA ASP A 391 -6.18 -28.42 -0.28
C ASP A 391 -5.56 -27.05 -0.62
N ASN A 392 -6.38 -26.03 -0.87
CA ASN A 392 -5.95 -24.70 -1.29
C ASN A 392 -5.89 -23.70 -0.11
N PHE A 393 -4.96 -22.75 -0.19
CA PHE A 393 -4.80 -21.70 0.84
C PHE A 393 -4.54 -20.34 0.18
N GLY A 394 -5.13 -19.28 0.76
CA GLY A 394 -5.07 -17.92 0.24
C GLY A 394 -4.06 -17.02 0.96
N THR A 395 -3.94 -15.77 0.51
CA THR A 395 -2.98 -14.80 1.05
C THR A 395 -3.16 -14.50 2.54
N TYR A 396 -4.37 -14.65 3.10
CA TYR A 396 -4.60 -14.46 4.54
C TYR A 396 -3.94 -15.56 5.38
N ALA A 397 -3.97 -16.81 4.91
CA ALA A 397 -3.28 -17.92 5.56
C ALA A 397 -1.76 -17.77 5.42
N MET A 398 -1.27 -17.38 4.23
CA MET A 398 0.14 -17.05 3.98
C MET A 398 0.64 -15.97 4.95
N SER A 399 -0.15 -14.91 5.19
CA SER A 399 0.23 -13.80 6.08
C SER A 399 0.34 -14.22 7.56
N SER A 400 -0.51 -15.14 8.03
CA SER A 400 -0.36 -15.76 9.37
C SER A 400 0.91 -16.61 9.44
N LEU A 401 1.09 -17.53 8.48
CA LEU A 401 2.23 -18.44 8.43
C LEU A 401 3.57 -17.71 8.40
N ARG A 402 3.71 -16.67 7.56
CA ARG A 402 4.97 -15.91 7.43
C ARG A 402 5.31 -15.08 8.68
N LEU A 403 4.29 -14.61 9.42
CA LEU A 403 4.47 -13.87 10.68
C LEU A 403 5.04 -14.78 11.77
N GLU A 404 4.55 -16.01 11.90
CA GLU A 404 5.12 -17.01 12.82
C GLU A 404 6.60 -17.32 12.54
N LYS A 405 7.02 -17.27 11.26
CA LYS A 405 8.42 -17.50 10.84
C LYS A 405 9.32 -16.26 10.93
N GLY A 406 8.80 -15.11 11.38
CA GLY A 406 9.57 -13.86 11.45
C GLY A 406 9.93 -13.28 10.07
N PHE A 407 9.17 -13.59 9.02
CA PHE A 407 9.44 -13.09 7.67
C PHE A 407 8.89 -11.68 7.47
N ARG A 408 9.78 -10.75 7.14
CA ARG A 408 9.46 -9.34 6.84
C ARG A 408 8.80 -9.22 5.47
N ALA A 409 7.83 -8.33 5.33
CA ALA A 409 7.26 -7.93 4.05
C ALA A 409 7.75 -6.53 3.64
N TRP A 410 8.20 -6.37 2.40
CA TRP A 410 8.44 -5.05 1.81
C TRP A 410 7.09 -4.34 1.59
N GLY A 411 7.05 -3.02 1.82
CA GLY A 411 5.79 -2.26 1.93
C GLY A 411 5.15 -2.27 3.33
N ALA A 412 5.70 -3.03 4.29
CA ALA A 412 5.23 -3.06 5.68
C ALA A 412 6.37 -2.99 6.70
N GLU A 413 7.18 -4.05 6.82
CA GLU A 413 8.35 -4.08 7.72
C GLU A 413 9.60 -3.42 7.13
N VAL A 414 9.62 -3.24 5.81
CA VAL A 414 10.71 -2.58 5.08
C VAL A 414 10.09 -1.57 4.11
N LEU A 415 10.52 -0.33 4.22
CA LEU A 415 10.12 0.83 3.42
C LEU A 415 11.38 1.66 3.13
N LEU A 416 11.35 2.54 2.13
CA LEU A 416 12.50 3.38 1.78
C LEU A 416 12.96 4.31 2.92
N THR A 417 12.06 4.65 3.86
CA THR A 417 12.39 5.38 5.09
C THR A 417 13.30 4.64 6.06
N HIS A 418 13.47 3.32 5.90
CA HIS A 418 14.15 2.44 6.86
C HIS A 418 15.41 1.77 6.30
N THR A 419 15.71 1.96 5.01
CA THR A 419 16.95 1.46 4.38
C THR A 419 18.17 2.35 4.66
N HIS A 420 17.96 3.61 5.04
CA HIS A 420 19.03 4.48 5.55
C HIS A 420 19.31 4.22 7.03
N ALA A 421 20.60 4.02 7.36
CA ALA A 421 21.08 3.56 8.67
C ALA A 421 21.06 4.64 9.79
N HIS A 422 20.06 5.52 9.78
CA HIS A 422 19.99 6.72 10.62
C HIS A 422 18.68 6.87 11.42
N THR A 423 18.02 5.75 11.76
CA THR A 423 16.89 5.73 12.72
C THR A 423 17.26 4.93 13.97
N HIS A 424 16.93 5.44 15.17
CA HIS A 424 17.28 4.83 16.47
C HIS A 424 16.29 3.73 16.90
N SER A 425 15.91 2.87 15.95
CA SER A 425 14.79 1.93 16.07
C SER A 425 15.05 0.66 15.26
N HIS A 426 14.57 -0.49 15.76
CA HIS A 426 14.68 -1.78 15.07
C HIS A 426 13.31 -2.46 14.93
N THR A 427 13.12 -3.18 13.81
CA THR A 427 11.88 -3.91 13.51
C THR A 427 11.89 -5.30 14.16
N LEU A 428 10.98 -5.53 15.12
CA LEU A 428 10.96 -6.74 15.96
C LEU A 428 9.58 -7.39 16.03
N THR A 429 9.59 -8.71 16.28
CA THR A 429 8.37 -9.50 16.48
C THR A 429 7.82 -9.35 17.90
N LEU A 430 6.62 -8.78 18.04
CA LEU A 430 5.84 -8.77 19.26
C LEU A 430 4.81 -9.91 19.26
N THR A 431 4.69 -10.61 20.38
CA THR A 431 3.53 -11.48 20.63
C THR A 431 2.52 -10.72 21.48
N LEU A 432 1.27 -10.72 21.03
CA LEU A 432 0.15 -10.02 21.63
C LEU A 432 -0.78 -11.04 22.27
N THR A 433 -1.06 -10.88 23.57
CA THR A 433 -1.94 -11.78 24.32
C THR A 433 -3.41 -11.43 24.03
N LEU A 434 -3.80 -11.63 22.78
CA LEU A 434 -5.01 -11.09 22.15
C LEU A 434 -5.68 -12.09 21.21
N THR A 435 -7.00 -11.95 21.09
CA THR A 435 -7.84 -12.68 20.15
C THR A 435 -7.70 -12.23 18.69
N TRP A 436 -7.36 -10.97 18.40
CA TRP A 436 -7.01 -10.49 17.06
C TRP A 436 -6.16 -9.21 17.08
N SER A 437 -5.44 -8.91 16.00
CA SER A 437 -4.70 -7.64 15.78
C SER A 437 -4.59 -7.28 14.29
N HIS A 438 -4.22 -6.04 13.97
CA HIS A 438 -4.04 -5.57 12.59
C HIS A 438 -2.78 -4.69 12.42
N ALA A 439 -2.49 -4.31 11.17
CA ALA A 439 -1.34 -3.50 10.76
C ALA A 439 -1.54 -1.99 11.00
N HIS A 440 -0.44 -1.25 11.18
CA HIS A 440 -0.38 0.22 11.34
C HIS A 440 -1.14 0.77 12.56
N VAL A 441 -0.84 0.18 13.72
CA VAL A 441 -1.53 0.38 15.00
C VAL A 441 -0.56 0.98 16.03
N CYS A 442 -1.02 1.88 16.90
CA CYS A 442 -0.16 2.55 17.89
C CYS A 442 0.39 1.61 18.98
N LEU A 443 1.65 1.84 19.36
CA LEU A 443 2.33 1.21 20.51
C LEU A 443 2.60 2.24 21.60
N LEU A 444 2.26 1.86 22.82
CA LEU A 444 2.36 2.69 24.02
C LEU A 444 3.27 2.00 25.05
N CYS A 445 4.05 2.78 25.78
CA CYS A 445 4.76 2.33 26.98
C CYS A 445 4.64 3.40 28.05
N SER A 446 4.26 3.03 29.28
CA SER A 446 4.08 3.99 30.38
C SER A 446 3.16 5.18 30.03
N LEU A 447 2.12 4.93 29.23
CA LEU A 447 1.16 5.90 28.63
C LEU A 447 1.70 6.77 27.47
N GLU A 448 2.99 6.78 27.17
CA GLU A 448 3.57 7.52 26.03
C GLU A 448 3.56 6.68 24.74
N VAL A 449 3.40 7.32 23.57
CA VAL A 449 3.49 6.65 22.26
C VAL A 449 4.96 6.45 21.90
N VAL A 450 5.39 5.19 21.83
CA VAL A 450 6.80 4.81 21.58
C VAL A 450 7.06 4.23 20.19
N GLY A 451 6.01 3.95 19.42
CA GLY A 451 6.15 3.43 18.05
C GLY A 451 4.82 2.98 17.44
N ASN A 452 4.91 2.12 16.42
CA ASN A 452 3.77 1.57 15.71
C ASN A 452 4.01 0.11 15.27
N THR A 453 2.92 -0.64 15.10
CA THR A 453 2.95 -1.93 14.40
C THR A 453 3.07 -1.71 12.89
N THR A 454 3.71 -2.65 12.19
CA THR A 454 3.84 -2.67 10.72
C THR A 454 2.93 -3.71 10.08
N SER A 455 2.81 -4.89 10.71
CA SER A 455 1.92 -5.99 10.31
C SER A 455 1.24 -6.59 11.54
N GLY A 456 0.08 -7.23 11.36
CA GLY A 456 -0.58 -8.02 12.39
C GLY A 456 -1.36 -9.21 11.82
N SER A 457 -1.45 -10.30 12.59
CA SER A 457 -2.31 -11.45 12.28
C SER A 457 -2.59 -12.29 13.54
N TYR A 458 -3.49 -13.27 13.45
CA TYR A 458 -3.64 -14.31 14.47
C TYR A 458 -2.71 -15.49 14.17
N SER A 459 -1.98 -15.98 15.18
CA SER A 459 -1.26 -17.24 15.15
C SER A 459 -2.16 -18.37 15.63
N TYR A 460 -2.49 -19.27 14.71
CA TYR A 460 -3.28 -20.46 15.01
C TYR A 460 -2.48 -21.51 15.81
N SER A 461 -1.14 -21.45 15.79
CA SER A 461 -0.29 -22.38 16.56
C SER A 461 -0.16 -22.01 18.04
N THR A 462 -0.13 -20.72 18.39
CA THR A 462 -0.06 -20.26 19.80
C THR A 462 -1.38 -19.74 20.35
N GLN A 463 -2.43 -19.67 19.52
CA GLN A 463 -3.76 -19.13 19.85
C GLN A 463 -3.73 -17.66 20.31
N GLN A 464 -2.77 -16.90 19.81
CA GLN A 464 -2.50 -15.51 20.17
C GLN A 464 -2.26 -14.65 18.93
N SER A 465 -2.44 -13.34 19.05
CA SER A 465 -2.13 -12.42 17.98
C SER A 465 -0.62 -12.15 17.89
N LEU A 466 -0.12 -11.90 16.69
CA LEU A 466 1.25 -11.47 16.44
C LEU A 466 1.23 -10.10 15.78
N ALA A 467 2.26 -9.29 16.05
CA ALA A 467 2.51 -8.07 15.29
C ALA A 467 4.02 -7.84 15.11
N PHE A 468 4.41 -7.35 13.94
CA PHE A 468 5.71 -6.69 13.80
C PHE A 468 5.59 -5.24 14.27
N ALA A 469 6.67 -4.70 14.85
CA ALA A 469 6.70 -3.37 15.42
C ALA A 469 8.05 -2.67 15.22
N TYR A 470 8.01 -1.34 15.15
CA TYR A 470 9.16 -0.50 15.48
C TYR A 470 9.09 -0.05 16.94
N LEU A 471 10.21 -0.18 17.65
CA LEU A 471 10.39 0.32 19.02
C LEU A 471 11.77 1.01 19.17
N PRO A 472 11.92 1.93 20.14
CA PRO A 472 13.21 2.54 20.47
C PRO A 472 14.15 1.48 21.09
N LEU A 473 15.46 1.58 20.83
CA LEU A 473 16.42 0.52 21.17
C LEU A 473 16.36 0.00 22.62
N HIS A 474 16.06 0.84 23.61
CA HIS A 474 15.97 0.40 25.02
C HIS A 474 14.76 -0.48 25.34
N LEU A 475 13.68 -0.41 24.54
CA LEU A 475 12.46 -1.23 24.68
C LEU A 475 12.49 -2.51 23.80
N THR A 476 13.65 -2.87 23.25
CA THR A 476 13.78 -4.00 22.30
C THR A 476 14.04 -5.37 22.94
N HIS A 477 14.23 -5.44 24.26
CA HIS A 477 14.67 -6.66 24.92
C HIS A 477 13.51 -7.66 25.11
N VAL A 478 13.80 -8.96 24.91
CA VAL A 478 12.81 -10.03 25.06
C VAL A 478 12.26 -10.04 26.49
N GLY A 479 10.93 -10.08 26.61
CA GLY A 479 10.20 -9.96 27.88
C GLY A 479 9.67 -8.56 28.19
N GLN A 480 10.17 -7.50 27.53
CA GLN A 480 9.66 -6.13 27.69
C GLN A 480 8.15 -6.09 27.42
N LYS A 481 7.43 -5.35 28.27
CA LYS A 481 5.98 -5.13 28.16
C LYS A 481 5.69 -3.78 27.50
N VAL A 482 4.75 -3.77 26.58
CA VAL A 482 4.19 -2.57 25.95
C VAL A 482 2.68 -2.75 25.81
N GLU A 483 1.93 -1.70 25.52
CA GLU A 483 0.51 -1.78 25.18
C GLU A 483 0.33 -1.53 23.68
N VAL A 484 -0.58 -2.24 23.03
CA VAL A 484 -1.10 -1.90 21.69
C VAL A 484 -2.50 -1.34 21.84
N GLU A 485 -2.77 -0.19 21.22
CA GLU A 485 -4.10 0.40 21.17
C GLU A 485 -4.90 -0.19 20.00
N LEU A 486 -6.03 -0.88 20.20
CA LEU A 486 -6.92 -1.30 19.13
C LEU A 486 -8.32 -0.74 19.36
N LEU A 487 -8.84 0.01 18.37
CA LEU A 487 -10.16 0.65 18.45
C LEU A 487 -10.34 1.45 19.76
N GLY A 488 -9.31 2.20 20.17
CA GLY A 488 -9.29 2.99 21.40
C GLY A 488 -9.23 2.19 22.71
N GLN A 489 -9.09 0.86 22.67
CA GLN A 489 -8.80 0.03 23.85
C GLN A 489 -7.31 -0.31 23.91
N LYS A 490 -6.73 -0.36 25.11
CA LYS A 490 -5.32 -0.73 25.31
C LYS A 490 -5.20 -2.21 25.65
N HIS A 491 -4.21 -2.87 25.06
CA HIS A 491 -4.02 -4.32 25.20
C HIS A 491 -2.55 -4.69 25.49
N PRO A 492 -2.27 -5.57 26.46
CA PRO A 492 -0.92 -5.91 26.85
C PRO A 492 -0.20 -6.78 25.80
N ALA A 493 1.03 -6.38 25.48
CA ALA A 493 1.93 -7.01 24.53
C ALA A 493 3.25 -7.42 25.20
N THR A 494 3.98 -8.36 24.59
CA THR A 494 5.32 -8.74 25.03
C THR A 494 6.27 -8.83 23.85
N VAL A 495 7.46 -8.23 23.96
CA VAL A 495 8.56 -8.46 23.02
C VAL A 495 9.01 -9.92 23.14
N THR A 496 9.02 -10.66 22.04
CA THR A 496 9.30 -12.10 22.03
C THR A 496 10.49 -12.46 21.18
N GLN A 497 11.21 -13.52 21.58
CA GLN A 497 12.29 -14.07 20.76
C GLN A 497 11.73 -14.58 19.43
N GLU A 498 12.30 -14.11 18.33
CA GLU A 498 11.95 -14.55 16.98
C GLU A 498 12.93 -15.61 16.42
N PRO A 499 12.48 -16.45 15.47
CA PRO A 499 11.09 -16.62 15.03
C PRO A 499 10.29 -17.46 16.03
N LEU A 500 8.97 -17.24 16.10
CA LEU A 500 8.08 -17.99 16.99
C LEU A 500 7.99 -19.47 16.60
N VAL A 501 7.99 -19.75 15.31
CA VAL A 501 8.06 -21.10 14.74
C VAL A 501 9.30 -21.21 13.84
N LEU A 502 10.19 -22.15 14.17
CA LEU A 502 11.38 -22.41 13.36
C LEU A 502 11.00 -22.94 11.96
N THR A 503 11.63 -22.42 10.91
CA THR A 503 11.44 -22.86 9.52
C THR A 503 11.91 -24.30 9.27
N GLU A 504 11.33 -25.00 8.28
CA GLU A 504 11.71 -26.40 7.98
C GLU A 504 13.22 -26.60 7.77
N PRO A 505 13.94 -25.80 6.96
CA PRO A 505 15.39 -25.94 6.81
C PRO A 505 16.15 -25.78 8.14
N THR A 506 15.65 -24.94 9.05
CA THR A 506 16.22 -24.76 10.39
C THR A 506 15.99 -25.99 11.26
N ARG A 507 14.75 -26.52 11.28
CA ARG A 507 14.40 -27.74 12.03
C ARG A 507 15.18 -28.95 11.53
N THR A 508 15.26 -29.14 10.21
CA THR A 508 16.02 -30.23 9.56
C THR A 508 17.52 -30.11 9.83
N ARG A 509 18.10 -28.90 9.80
CA ARG A 509 19.51 -28.67 10.20
C ARG A 509 19.77 -29.01 11.67
N LEU A 510 18.85 -28.65 12.58
CA LEU A 510 18.96 -28.98 14.00
C LEU A 510 18.83 -30.49 14.27
N GLN A 511 17.91 -31.18 13.57
CA GLN A 511 17.77 -32.63 13.65
C GLN A 511 19.03 -33.36 13.13
N LYS A 512 19.63 -32.90 12.02
CA LYS A 512 20.91 -33.45 11.53
C LYS A 512 22.03 -33.29 12.57
N LYS A 513 22.17 -32.10 13.19
CA LYS A 513 23.13 -31.89 14.28
C LYS A 513 22.89 -32.80 15.49
N LYS A 514 21.64 -33.08 15.85
CA LYS A 514 21.24 -34.03 16.92
C LYS A 514 21.40 -35.52 16.53
N ARG A 515 21.89 -35.84 15.33
CA ARG A 515 22.24 -37.20 14.89
C ARG A 515 23.73 -37.36 14.58
N SER A 516 24.51 -36.28 14.69
CA SER A 516 25.97 -36.26 14.52
C SER A 516 26.71 -35.95 15.83
N VAL A 517 25.98 -36.04 16.95
CA VAL A 517 26.40 -35.94 18.36
C VAL A 517 25.64 -37.05 19.08
#